data_AF-A0A1H6DV98-F1
#
_entry.id   AF-A0A1H6DV98-F1
#
_cell.length_a   1.000
_cell.length_b   1.000
_cell.length_c   1.000
_cell.angle_alpha   90.00
_cell.angle_beta   90.00
_cell.angle_gamma   90.00
#
_symmetry.space_group_name_H-M   'P 1'
#
loop_
_entity.id
_entity.type
_entity.pdbx_description
1 polymer ?
#
loop_
_entity_poly.entity_id
_entity_poly.type
_entity_poly.pdbx_seq_one_letter_code
_entity_poly.pdbx_strand_id
1 'polypeptide(L)'
;MTSEGERPSPEGATTPTEFVAALRRLKDWSGLSYRQMEKQAERCGLALPRTTISNALDRGRLPSELLVVAFVRACGCDQGEAEEWVRVRRRIAGGGPAEDPPPSRVRLRRLPIVIGIGLALIVAGGIWFVSRGPAQSRAGATPSPALTGIAPPAPATLRRPPPPPLGGAPVLYVGDSLATETAAALTYFLHTSGRSAVTVAARPEAALCDFLDGARSGIPADGRLPALVDQVRPRLVVLQFWGFVSECTGAKFGTGPYFDHYYEAARRAVEQIKQGYAEYATGETTPPKIMWVLQGPDKSDPNRALRLNRDVYQRLVNDLGEGHVIDAGREISMEVYFYKHIPKGRYTWTQYLPCNEEERLYDLCTLPEAFGGVARIHPEKSEYPLCLAPEKSGHCMVRSPGVIRYSRAIAEAVLRTL
;
A
#
# COMPACT_ATOMS: atom_id res chain seq x y z
N MET A 1 -28.31 24.89 40.95
CA MET A 1 -28.70 23.73 40.12
C MET A 1 -29.24 24.27 38.81
N THR A 2 -28.37 24.44 37.83
CA THR A 2 -28.74 24.76 36.45
C THR A 2 -28.86 23.44 35.70
N SER A 3 -29.99 23.17 35.08
CA SER A 3 -30.16 21.99 34.22
C SER A 3 -29.13 22.04 33.09
N GLU A 4 -28.12 21.17 33.14
CA GLU A 4 -27.28 20.89 31.98
C GLU A 4 -28.23 20.41 30.88
N GLY A 5 -28.41 21.24 29.85
CA GLY A 5 -29.31 20.93 28.74
C GLY A 5 -28.86 19.63 28.09
N GLU A 6 -29.77 18.67 28.06
CA GLU A 6 -29.59 17.36 27.45
C GLU A 6 -29.00 17.50 26.04
N ARG A 7 -27.94 16.74 25.76
CA ARG A 7 -27.19 16.82 24.51
C ARG A 7 -28.12 16.44 23.34
N PRO A 8 -28.20 17.22 22.25
CA PRO A 8 -29.09 16.91 21.14
C PRO A 8 -28.80 15.54 20.52
N SER A 9 -29.83 14.68 20.46
CA SER A 9 -29.77 13.36 19.81
C SER A 9 -30.35 13.39 18.38
N PRO A 10 -29.83 12.56 17.45
CA PRO A 10 -30.36 12.40 16.10
C PRO A 10 -31.57 11.45 16.02
N GLU A 11 -31.92 10.68 17.06
CA GLU A 11 -32.83 9.52 16.94
C GLU A 11 -34.21 9.84 16.38
N GLY A 12 -34.75 11.03 16.63
CA GLY A 12 -36.04 11.48 16.12
C GLY A 12 -36.04 11.90 14.64
N ALA A 13 -34.88 11.97 13.97
CA ALA A 13 -34.79 12.36 12.57
C ALA A 13 -35.16 11.21 11.62
N THR A 14 -36.13 11.45 10.75
CA THR A 14 -36.61 10.52 9.71
C THR A 14 -36.34 11.03 8.30
N THR A 15 -36.11 12.34 8.11
CA THR A 15 -35.80 12.96 6.82
C THR A 15 -34.42 13.65 6.80
N PRO A 16 -33.80 13.86 5.62
CA PRO A 16 -32.54 14.61 5.51
C PRO A 16 -32.61 16.01 6.13
N THR A 17 -33.74 16.70 5.97
CA THR A 17 -33.97 18.05 6.53
C THR A 17 -33.99 18.02 8.06
N GLU A 18 -34.69 17.04 8.65
CA GLU A 18 -34.74 16.85 10.10
C GLU A 18 -33.35 16.50 10.67
N PHE A 19 -32.57 15.70 9.95
CA PHE A 19 -31.22 15.34 10.34
C PHE A 19 -30.28 16.55 10.34
N VAL A 20 -30.35 17.40 9.31
CA VAL A 20 -29.57 18.64 9.26
C VAL A 20 -30.03 19.61 10.36
N ALA A 21 -31.33 19.68 10.67
CA ALA A 21 -31.84 20.46 11.79
C ALA A 21 -31.29 19.96 13.14
N ALA A 22 -31.16 18.64 13.32
CA ALA A 22 -30.51 18.06 14.49
C ALA A 22 -29.02 18.47 14.58
N LEU A 23 -28.28 18.44 13.47
CA LEU A 23 -26.88 18.91 13.43
C LEU A 23 -26.76 20.39 13.78
N ARG A 24 -27.70 21.24 13.35
CA ARG A 24 -27.74 22.67 13.75
C ARG A 24 -27.91 22.82 15.27
N ARG A 25 -28.84 22.07 15.87
CA ARG A 25 -29.03 22.05 17.33
C ARG A 25 -27.78 21.60 18.06
N LEU A 26 -27.08 20.57 17.56
CA LEU A 26 -25.83 20.09 18.14
C LEU A 26 -24.73 21.17 18.09
N LYS A 27 -24.61 21.87 16.95
CA LYS A 27 -23.65 22.98 16.83
C LYS A 27 -23.99 24.13 17.77
N ASP A 28 -25.27 24.47 17.94
CA ASP A 28 -25.68 25.53 18.85
C ASP A 28 -25.44 25.13 20.32
N TRP A 29 -25.72 23.88 20.69
CA TRP A 29 -25.39 23.31 22.00
C TRP A 29 -23.89 23.35 22.29
N SER A 30 -23.04 23.07 21.30
CA SER A 30 -21.58 23.09 21.50
C SER A 30 -21.02 24.48 21.85
N GLY A 31 -21.74 25.56 21.53
CA GLY A 31 -21.27 26.94 21.72
C GLY A 31 -20.07 27.34 20.85
N LEU A 32 -19.60 26.45 19.97
CA LEU A 32 -18.40 26.68 19.16
C LEU A 32 -18.72 27.49 17.90
N SER A 33 -17.85 28.44 17.58
CA SER A 33 -17.81 29.05 16.24
C SER A 33 -17.29 28.05 15.22
N TYR A 34 -17.65 28.25 13.94
CA TYR A 34 -17.14 27.37 12.86
C TYR A 34 -15.61 27.33 12.78
N ARG A 35 -14.92 28.42 13.15
CA ARG A 35 -13.44 28.46 13.21
C ARG A 35 -12.88 27.59 14.34
N GLN A 36 -13.58 27.50 15.47
CA GLN A 36 -13.19 26.64 16.58
C GLN A 36 -13.45 25.17 16.25
N MET A 37 -14.58 24.87 15.59
CA MET A 37 -14.88 23.51 15.11
C MET A 37 -13.85 23.02 14.08
N GLU A 38 -13.43 23.87 13.15
CA GLU A 38 -12.37 23.57 12.18
C GLU A 38 -11.05 23.23 12.89
N LYS A 39 -10.61 24.07 13.84
CA LYS A 39 -9.42 23.79 14.66
C LYS A 39 -9.54 22.53 15.51
N GLN A 40 -10.75 22.24 16.02
CA GLN A 40 -10.98 21.05 16.83
C GLN A 40 -10.97 19.77 15.97
N ALA A 41 -11.53 19.85 14.76
CA ALA A 41 -11.42 18.76 13.79
C ALA A 41 -9.97 18.51 13.39
N GLU A 42 -9.18 19.56 13.13
CA GLU A 42 -7.75 19.46 12.84
C GLU A 42 -6.97 18.79 13.97
N ARG A 43 -7.26 19.12 15.23
CA ARG A 43 -6.68 18.46 16.42
C ARG A 43 -7.01 16.97 16.50
N CYS A 44 -8.16 16.58 15.97
CA CYS A 44 -8.58 15.18 15.85
C CYS A 44 -8.15 14.52 14.53
N GLY A 45 -7.30 15.18 13.72
CA GLY A 45 -6.82 14.66 12.43
C GLY A 45 -7.87 14.62 11.31
N LEU A 46 -8.97 15.36 11.45
CA LEU A 46 -10.08 15.42 10.51
C LEU A 46 -10.11 16.79 9.81
N ALA A 47 -10.30 16.81 8.50
CA ALA A 47 -10.49 18.05 7.75
C ALA A 47 -11.97 18.45 7.76
N LEU A 48 -12.31 19.53 8.47
CA LEU A 48 -13.66 20.10 8.47
C LEU A 48 -13.61 21.61 8.18
N PRO A 49 -13.37 22.01 6.91
CA PRO A 49 -13.24 23.42 6.56
C PRO A 49 -14.48 24.24 6.92
N ARG A 50 -14.29 25.50 7.33
CA ARG A 50 -15.40 26.40 7.70
C ARG A 50 -16.52 26.46 6.66
N THR A 51 -16.14 26.49 5.37
CA THR A 51 -17.08 26.55 4.23
C THR A 51 -17.85 25.24 4.06
N THR A 52 -17.25 24.09 4.38
CA THR A 52 -17.90 22.78 4.37
C THR A 52 -18.94 22.68 5.47
N ILE A 53 -18.65 23.19 6.67
CA ILE A 53 -19.60 23.25 7.80
C ILE A 53 -20.83 24.07 7.41
N SER A 54 -20.65 25.30 6.93
CA SER A 54 -21.76 26.16 6.50
C SER A 54 -22.60 25.49 5.42
N ASN A 55 -21.97 25.01 4.35
CA ASN A 55 -22.69 24.38 3.24
C ASN A 55 -23.47 23.12 3.67
N ALA A 56 -22.92 22.31 4.59
CA ALA A 56 -23.60 21.11 5.09
C ALA A 56 -24.83 21.47 5.93
N LEU A 57 -24.74 22.54 6.72
CA LEU A 57 -25.86 23.01 7.52
C LEU A 57 -26.89 23.77 6.69
N ASP A 58 -26.53 24.39 5.57
CA ASP A 58 -27.45 25.22 4.77
C ASP A 58 -28.31 24.41 3.78
N ARG A 59 -27.78 23.31 3.21
CA ARG A 59 -28.34 22.69 1.99
C ARG A 59 -29.51 21.71 2.20
N GLY A 60 -29.93 21.44 3.44
CA GLY A 60 -31.05 20.52 3.74
C GLY A 60 -30.91 19.09 3.20
N ARG A 61 -29.71 18.73 2.72
CA ARG A 61 -29.37 17.41 2.17
C ARG A 61 -28.53 16.64 3.18
N LEU A 62 -28.62 15.31 3.11
CA LEU A 62 -27.94 14.42 4.03
C LEU A 62 -26.41 14.51 3.85
N PRO A 63 -25.64 14.93 4.86
CA PRO A 63 -24.19 14.98 4.74
C PRO A 63 -23.56 13.59 4.63
N SER A 64 -22.32 13.51 4.11
CA SER A 64 -21.58 12.24 4.06
C SER A 64 -21.25 11.75 5.47
N GLU A 65 -21.09 10.43 5.65
CA GLU A 65 -20.78 9.84 6.97
C GLU A 65 -19.52 10.43 7.59
N LEU A 66 -18.47 10.62 6.79
CA LEU A 66 -17.22 11.21 7.26
C LEU A 66 -17.41 12.66 7.75
N LEU A 67 -18.26 13.44 7.07
CA LEU A 67 -18.58 14.81 7.49
C LEU A 67 -19.37 14.79 8.80
N VAL A 68 -20.36 13.89 8.93
CA VAL A 68 -21.13 13.72 10.18
C VAL A 68 -20.20 13.38 11.35
N VAL A 69 -19.29 12.41 11.18
CA VAL A 69 -18.31 12.04 12.22
C VAL A 69 -17.44 13.24 12.58
N ALA A 70 -16.83 13.91 11.59
CA ALA A 70 -15.97 15.06 11.85
C ALA A 70 -16.71 16.20 12.55
N PHE A 71 -17.95 16.48 12.17
CA PHE A 71 -18.79 17.51 12.76
C PHE A 71 -19.16 17.18 14.21
N VAL A 72 -19.68 15.98 14.46
CA VAL A 72 -20.14 15.54 15.78
C VAL A 72 -18.97 15.49 16.77
N ARG A 73 -17.81 14.98 16.34
CA ARG A 73 -16.58 14.97 17.15
C ARG A 73 -16.04 16.38 17.39
N ALA A 74 -16.15 17.28 16.41
CA ALA A 74 -15.78 18.69 16.60
C ALA A 74 -16.70 19.42 17.60
N CYS A 75 -17.97 19.01 17.72
CA CYS A 75 -18.91 19.51 18.73
C CYS A 75 -18.67 18.97 20.15
N GLY A 76 -17.65 18.12 20.36
CA GLY A 76 -17.29 17.57 21.66
C GLY A 76 -17.95 16.24 22.00
N CYS A 77 -18.63 15.59 21.05
CA CYS A 77 -19.18 14.26 21.26
C CYS A 77 -18.10 13.17 21.21
N ASP A 78 -18.35 12.07 21.91
CA ASP A 78 -17.49 10.89 21.88
C ASP A 78 -17.70 10.03 20.61
N GLN A 79 -17.02 8.89 20.55
CA GLN A 79 -17.08 8.00 19.39
C GLN A 79 -18.40 7.22 19.30
N GLY A 80 -18.97 6.79 20.43
CA GLY A 80 -20.24 6.06 20.46
C GLY A 80 -21.39 6.95 20.03
N GLU A 81 -21.35 8.22 20.43
CA GLU A 81 -22.29 9.23 19.97
C GLU A 81 -22.13 9.48 18.46
N ALA A 82 -20.91 9.66 17.96
CA ALA A 82 -20.69 9.82 16.51
C ALA A 82 -21.21 8.61 15.70
N GLU A 83 -21.11 7.40 16.23
CA GLU A 83 -21.66 6.19 15.62
C GLU A 83 -23.19 6.17 15.61
N GLU A 84 -23.85 6.67 16.65
CA GLU A 84 -25.29 6.89 16.69
C GLU A 84 -25.75 7.87 15.61
N TRP A 85 -25.04 8.99 15.45
CA TRP A 85 -25.30 9.95 14.37
C TRP A 85 -25.15 9.33 12.98
N VAL A 86 -24.12 8.51 12.76
CA VAL A 86 -23.92 7.77 11.50
C VAL A 86 -25.01 6.72 11.28
N ARG A 87 -25.42 6.00 12.33
CA ARG A 87 -26.48 4.99 12.30
C ARG A 87 -27.81 5.60 11.85
N VAL A 88 -28.22 6.73 12.44
CA VAL A 88 -29.43 7.45 12.04
C VAL A 88 -29.31 7.96 10.60
N ARG A 89 -28.16 8.52 10.22
CA ARG A 89 -27.90 8.96 8.84
C ARG A 89 -28.06 7.81 7.83
N ARG A 90 -27.53 6.62 8.13
CA ARG A 90 -27.69 5.42 7.28
C ARG A 90 -29.15 4.98 7.17
N ARG A 91 -29.90 5.02 8.28
CA ARG A 91 -31.34 4.73 8.30
C ARG A 91 -32.11 5.65 7.34
N ILE A 92 -31.83 6.96 7.38
CA ILE A 92 -32.47 7.95 6.50
C ILE A 92 -32.08 7.72 5.03
N ALA A 93 -30.80 7.39 4.77
CA ALA A 93 -30.33 7.09 3.42
C ALA A 93 -30.96 5.81 2.82
N GLY A 94 -31.28 4.81 3.65
CA GLY A 94 -31.87 3.55 3.22
C GLY A 94 -33.41 3.56 3.07
N GLY A 95 -34.07 4.69 3.36
CA GLY A 95 -35.54 4.81 3.38
C GLY A 95 -36.18 5.61 2.23
N GLY A 96 -35.42 6.00 1.20
CA GLY A 96 -35.93 6.70 0.01
C GLY A 96 -35.25 6.21 -1.26
N PRO A 97 -35.82 6.43 -2.47
CA PRO A 97 -35.19 6.02 -3.71
C PRO A 97 -33.81 6.66 -3.84
N ALA A 98 -32.81 5.82 -4.10
CA ALA A 98 -31.40 6.19 -4.15
C ALA A 98 -31.14 7.15 -5.33
N GLU A 99 -30.81 8.40 -5.01
CA GLU A 99 -30.18 9.35 -5.93
C GLU A 99 -28.80 9.70 -5.37
N ASP A 100 -27.75 9.16 -5.99
CA ASP A 100 -26.37 9.55 -5.72
C ASP A 100 -26.13 11.00 -6.17
N PRO A 101 -25.58 11.89 -5.32
CA PRO A 101 -25.19 13.22 -5.76
C PRO A 101 -23.92 13.15 -6.61
N PRO A 102 -23.76 14.01 -7.63
CA PRO A 102 -22.56 14.04 -8.46
C PRO A 102 -21.33 14.47 -7.64
N PRO A 103 -20.12 14.01 -7.99
CA PRO A 103 -18.89 14.35 -7.27
C PRO A 103 -18.67 15.88 -7.24
N SER A 104 -18.31 16.39 -6.06
CA SER A 104 -17.93 17.79 -5.86
C SER A 104 -16.74 18.13 -6.74
N ARG A 105 -16.96 19.01 -7.73
CA ARG A 105 -15.95 19.48 -8.68
C ARG A 105 -14.85 20.25 -7.96
N VAL A 106 -13.65 19.67 -7.86
CA VAL A 106 -12.41 20.45 -7.81
C VAL A 106 -12.26 21.13 -9.17
N ARG A 107 -12.27 22.47 -9.21
CA ARG A 107 -12.15 23.24 -10.46
C ARG A 107 -10.74 23.11 -11.03
N LEU A 108 -10.57 22.27 -12.05
CA LEU A 108 -9.43 22.33 -12.98
C LEU A 108 -9.80 23.27 -14.13
N ARG A 109 -8.99 24.32 -14.34
CA ARG A 109 -9.13 25.30 -15.41
C ARG A 109 -8.78 24.61 -16.75
N ARG A 110 -9.72 24.49 -17.68
CA ARG A 110 -9.48 23.98 -19.05
C ARG A 110 -9.98 24.99 -20.09
N LEU A 111 -9.11 25.33 -21.04
CA LEU A 111 -9.44 26.03 -22.29
C LEU A 111 -10.28 25.12 -23.21
N PRO A 112 -11.11 25.69 -24.11
CA PRO A 112 -12.07 24.91 -24.88
C PRO A 112 -11.45 24.32 -26.16
N ILE A 113 -11.72 23.05 -26.45
CA ILE A 113 -11.57 22.46 -27.79
C ILE A 113 -12.95 21.93 -28.19
N VAL A 114 -13.39 22.36 -29.36
CA VAL A 114 -14.69 22.07 -29.99
C VAL A 114 -14.72 20.62 -30.49
N ILE A 115 -15.86 19.95 -30.25
CA ILE A 115 -16.16 18.57 -30.63
C ILE A 115 -16.56 18.52 -32.12
N GLY A 116 -15.96 17.60 -32.87
CA GLY A 116 -16.44 17.13 -34.17
C GLY A 116 -16.98 15.71 -34.05
N ILE A 117 -18.25 15.53 -34.43
CA ILE A 117 -19.03 14.28 -34.44
C ILE A 117 -18.63 13.43 -35.66
N GLY A 118 -18.60 12.10 -35.49
CA GLY A 118 -18.49 11.14 -36.60
C GLY A 118 -19.02 9.77 -36.22
N LEU A 119 -20.18 9.41 -36.81
CA LEU A 119 -20.89 8.12 -36.76
C LEU A 119 -20.08 6.98 -37.41
N ALA A 120 -20.22 5.75 -36.90
CA ALA A 120 -20.24 4.54 -37.74
C ALA A 120 -20.92 3.35 -37.03
N LEU A 121 -21.94 2.80 -37.69
CA LEU A 121 -22.65 1.54 -37.41
C LEU A 121 -21.78 0.33 -37.80
N ILE A 122 -22.03 -0.86 -37.22
CA ILE A 122 -22.10 -2.16 -37.96
C ILE A 122 -22.56 -3.32 -37.03
N VAL A 123 -23.71 -3.89 -37.43
CA VAL A 123 -24.11 -5.30 -37.56
C VAL A 123 -24.12 -6.25 -36.36
N ALA A 124 -25.33 -6.77 -36.11
CA ALA A 124 -25.66 -7.95 -35.34
C ALA A 124 -25.34 -9.25 -36.09
N GLY A 125 -24.83 -10.26 -35.38
CA GLY A 125 -24.83 -11.65 -35.84
C GLY A 125 -23.86 -12.54 -35.08
N GLY A 126 -24.36 -13.66 -34.54
CA GLY A 126 -23.56 -14.88 -34.38
C GLY A 126 -23.12 -15.27 -32.97
N ILE A 127 -23.89 -16.20 -32.40
CA ILE A 127 -23.64 -17.06 -31.25
C ILE A 127 -22.18 -17.57 -31.16
N TRP A 128 -21.56 -17.49 -29.97
CA TRP A 128 -20.67 -18.55 -29.46
C TRP A 128 -20.84 -18.72 -27.95
N PHE A 129 -21.37 -19.88 -27.61
CA PHE A 129 -21.48 -20.45 -26.27
C PHE A 129 -20.05 -20.79 -25.81
N VAL A 130 -19.48 -20.03 -24.86
CA VAL A 130 -18.25 -20.44 -24.16
C VAL A 130 -18.64 -20.89 -22.77
N SER A 131 -18.54 -22.20 -22.59
CA SER A 131 -18.68 -22.93 -21.35
C SER A 131 -17.78 -22.34 -20.27
N ARG A 132 -18.39 -21.89 -19.16
CA ARG A 132 -17.70 -21.58 -17.91
C ARG A 132 -17.12 -22.87 -17.34
N GLY A 133 -15.80 -23.02 -17.44
CA GLY A 133 -15.06 -23.96 -16.60
C GLY A 133 -15.23 -23.59 -15.11
N PRO A 134 -15.22 -24.56 -14.20
CA PRO A 134 -15.50 -24.31 -12.79
C PRO A 134 -14.40 -23.42 -12.19
N ALA A 135 -14.85 -22.44 -11.43
CA ALA A 135 -14.02 -21.57 -10.62
C ALA A 135 -13.09 -22.41 -9.73
N GLN A 136 -11.79 -22.34 -9.98
CA GLN A 136 -10.81 -22.82 -9.02
C GLN A 136 -10.97 -21.98 -7.75
N SER A 137 -11.35 -22.70 -6.69
CA SER A 137 -11.44 -22.24 -5.32
C SER A 137 -10.21 -21.40 -4.98
N ARG A 138 -10.42 -20.15 -4.55
CA ARG A 138 -9.42 -19.40 -3.78
C ARG A 138 -9.15 -20.18 -2.51
N ALA A 139 -8.13 -21.03 -2.53
CA ALA A 139 -7.51 -21.51 -1.32
C ALA A 139 -6.97 -20.27 -0.59
N GLY A 140 -7.66 -19.88 0.48
CA GLY A 140 -7.13 -18.92 1.43
C GLY A 140 -5.79 -19.46 1.91
N ALA A 141 -4.71 -18.73 1.64
CA ALA A 141 -3.41 -19.05 2.19
C ALA A 141 -3.51 -19.00 3.71
N THR A 142 -3.44 -20.16 4.35
CA THR A 142 -3.26 -20.26 5.80
C THR A 142 -1.98 -19.49 6.17
N PRO A 143 -2.01 -18.55 7.14
CA PRO A 143 -0.80 -17.85 7.55
C PRO A 143 0.22 -18.88 8.06
N SER A 144 1.42 -18.85 7.47
CA SER A 144 2.50 -19.75 7.87
C SER A 144 3.09 -19.28 9.21
N PRO A 145 3.27 -20.18 10.19
CA PRO A 145 3.72 -19.82 11.53
C PRO A 145 5.22 -19.47 11.63
N ALA A 146 5.93 -19.34 10.50
CA ALA A 146 7.40 -19.28 10.48
C ALA A 146 8.01 -18.06 11.18
N LEU A 147 7.27 -16.95 11.32
CA LEU A 147 7.70 -15.76 12.07
C LEU A 147 6.84 -15.50 13.33
N THR A 148 5.95 -16.43 13.68
CA THR A 148 5.13 -16.30 14.87
C THR A 148 6.02 -16.21 16.10
N GLY A 149 5.83 -15.17 16.92
CA GLY A 149 6.62 -14.93 18.13
C GLY A 149 7.92 -14.13 17.91
N ILE A 150 8.34 -13.86 16.67
CA ILE A 150 9.45 -12.94 16.42
C ILE A 150 8.94 -11.50 16.53
N ALA A 151 9.40 -10.77 17.54
CA ALA A 151 9.06 -9.37 17.75
C ALA A 151 9.61 -8.47 16.60
N PRO A 152 8.95 -7.35 16.27
CA PRO A 152 9.49 -6.36 15.36
C PRO A 152 10.86 -5.81 15.80
N PRO A 153 11.76 -5.47 14.87
CA PRO A 153 13.11 -5.02 15.22
C PRO A 153 13.11 -3.70 16.00
N ALA A 154 13.99 -3.63 16.99
CA ALA A 154 14.33 -2.39 17.67
C ALA A 154 15.27 -1.51 16.79
N PRO A 155 15.36 -0.19 17.01
CA PRO A 155 16.25 0.69 16.25
C PRO A 155 17.71 0.26 16.26
N ALA A 156 18.21 -0.25 17.39
CA ALA A 156 19.59 -0.76 17.49
C ALA A 156 19.85 -1.92 16.52
N THR A 157 18.87 -2.82 16.38
CA THR A 157 18.94 -3.97 15.48
C THR A 157 18.73 -3.58 14.02
N LEU A 158 17.98 -2.51 13.73
CA LEU A 158 17.91 -1.94 12.37
C LEU A 158 19.23 -1.30 11.94
N ARG A 159 19.97 -0.68 12.87
CA ARG A 159 21.32 -0.14 12.61
C ARG A 159 22.34 -1.24 12.37
N ARG A 160 22.20 -2.34 13.09
CA ARG A 160 23.10 -3.49 13.01
C ARG A 160 22.27 -4.78 13.09
N PRO A 161 21.81 -5.29 11.95
CA PRO A 161 21.09 -6.55 11.90
C PRO A 161 21.91 -7.69 12.52
N PRO A 162 21.25 -8.73 13.07
CA PRO A 162 21.94 -9.91 13.59
C PRO A 162 22.79 -10.57 12.51
N PRO A 163 23.90 -11.24 12.88
CA PRO A 163 24.72 -11.96 11.92
C PRO A 163 23.94 -13.11 11.27
N PRO A 164 24.36 -13.58 10.07
CA PRO A 164 23.72 -14.72 9.43
C PRO A 164 23.85 -15.98 10.31
N PRO A 165 22.78 -16.79 10.42
CA PRO A 165 22.82 -18.03 11.18
C PRO A 165 23.70 -19.08 10.48
N LEU A 166 24.41 -19.89 11.26
CA LEU A 166 25.20 -21.01 10.74
C LEU A 166 24.28 -22.00 10.03
N GLY A 167 24.62 -22.37 8.79
CA GLY A 167 23.83 -23.30 7.98
C GLY A 167 22.51 -22.71 7.45
N GLY A 168 22.25 -21.42 7.63
CA GLY A 168 21.08 -20.76 7.06
C GLY A 168 21.08 -20.84 5.53
N ALA A 169 19.91 -21.10 4.93
CA ALA A 169 19.76 -21.14 3.48
C ALA A 169 20.14 -19.76 2.86
N PRO A 170 21.09 -19.70 1.90
CA PRO A 170 21.49 -18.45 1.28
C PRO A 170 20.35 -17.80 0.48
N VAL A 171 20.08 -16.53 0.75
CA VAL A 171 19.09 -15.69 0.07
C VAL A 171 19.79 -14.47 -0.50
N LEU A 172 19.71 -14.29 -1.81
CA LEU A 172 20.18 -13.08 -2.49
C LEU A 172 19.00 -12.10 -2.62
N TYR A 173 19.11 -10.93 -2.01
CA TYR A 173 18.07 -9.90 -2.03
C TYR A 173 18.53 -8.68 -2.82
N VAL A 174 17.91 -8.45 -3.98
CA VAL A 174 18.34 -7.43 -4.96
C VAL A 174 17.22 -6.43 -5.18
N GLY A 175 17.56 -5.14 -5.29
CA GLY A 175 16.54 -4.14 -5.53
C GLY A 175 17.02 -2.69 -5.53
N ASP A 176 16.04 -1.78 -5.53
CA ASP A 176 16.25 -0.34 -5.64
C ASP A 176 16.19 0.41 -4.28
N SER A 177 15.77 1.68 -4.29
CA SER A 177 15.62 2.51 -3.09
C SER A 177 14.73 1.86 -2.04
N LEU A 178 13.59 1.27 -2.43
CA LEU A 178 12.68 0.66 -1.46
C LEU A 178 13.31 -0.61 -0.87
N ALA A 179 14.09 -1.35 -1.68
CA ALA A 179 14.81 -2.51 -1.18
C ALA A 179 15.92 -2.11 -0.20
N THR A 180 16.55 -0.95 -0.42
CA THR A 180 17.55 -0.40 0.50
C THR A 180 16.91 0.03 1.83
N GLU A 181 15.70 0.58 1.79
CA GLU A 181 14.91 0.89 2.99
C GLU A 181 14.53 -0.35 3.80
N THR A 182 14.10 -1.43 3.14
CA THR A 182 13.58 -2.65 3.80
C THR A 182 14.67 -3.66 4.16
N ALA A 183 15.88 -3.55 3.59
CA ALA A 183 16.97 -4.51 3.76
C ALA A 183 17.27 -4.87 5.22
N ALA A 184 17.38 -3.88 6.11
CA ALA A 184 17.73 -4.12 7.51
C ALA A 184 16.64 -4.90 8.26
N ALA A 185 15.36 -4.54 8.05
CA ALA A 185 14.24 -5.22 8.67
C ALA A 185 14.04 -6.64 8.11
N LEU A 186 14.20 -6.82 6.79
CA LEU A 186 14.16 -8.14 6.16
C LEU A 186 15.28 -9.05 6.67
N THR A 187 16.51 -8.53 6.73
CA THR A 187 17.67 -9.25 7.28
C THR A 187 17.42 -9.67 8.72
N TYR A 188 16.89 -8.76 9.55
CA TYR A 188 16.52 -9.09 10.92
C TYR A 188 15.54 -10.26 11.01
N PHE A 189 14.42 -10.22 10.28
CA PHE A 189 13.42 -11.29 10.36
C PHE A 189 13.98 -12.64 9.90
N LEU A 190 14.71 -12.65 8.79
CA LEU A 190 15.26 -13.87 8.22
C LEU A 190 16.38 -14.48 9.08
N HIS A 191 17.31 -13.66 9.59
CA HIS A 191 18.39 -14.16 10.44
C HIS A 191 17.87 -14.58 11.82
N THR A 192 16.92 -13.84 12.41
CA THR A 192 16.32 -14.18 13.71
C THR A 192 15.51 -15.48 13.64
N SER A 193 14.95 -15.82 12.48
CA SER A 193 14.31 -17.12 12.27
C SER A 193 15.28 -18.31 12.36
N GLY A 194 16.59 -18.08 12.22
CA GLY A 194 17.62 -19.11 12.18
C GLY A 194 17.65 -19.95 10.90
N ARG A 195 16.76 -19.71 9.93
CA ARG A 195 16.58 -20.56 8.75
C ARG A 195 17.28 -20.05 7.48
N SER A 196 17.65 -18.77 7.44
CA SER A 196 18.11 -18.12 6.20
C SER A 196 19.24 -17.12 6.48
N ALA A 197 20.17 -17.03 5.53
CA ALA A 197 21.28 -16.07 5.53
C ALA A 197 21.14 -15.15 4.31
N VAL A 198 21.03 -13.84 4.53
CA VAL A 198 20.70 -12.84 3.51
C VAL A 198 21.95 -12.10 3.07
N THR A 199 22.18 -12.06 1.76
CA THR A 199 23.11 -11.14 1.11
C THR A 199 22.31 -10.07 0.39
N VAL A 200 22.53 -8.80 0.75
CA VAL A 200 21.80 -7.65 0.20
C VAL A 200 22.61 -7.01 -0.93
N ALA A 201 21.99 -6.86 -2.09
CA ALA A 201 22.47 -6.10 -3.23
C ALA A 201 21.41 -5.06 -3.64
N ALA A 202 21.21 -4.04 -2.80
CA ALA A 202 20.25 -2.98 -3.04
C ALA A 202 20.94 -1.63 -3.29
N ARG A 203 20.44 -0.87 -4.26
CA ARG A 203 21.01 0.43 -4.66
C ARG A 203 19.90 1.46 -4.85
N PRO A 204 19.93 2.59 -4.11
CA PRO A 204 19.03 3.70 -4.39
C PRO A 204 19.16 4.16 -5.85
N GLU A 205 18.04 4.58 -6.44
CA GLU A 205 17.97 5.10 -7.82
C GLU A 205 18.45 4.12 -8.92
N ALA A 206 18.57 2.82 -8.60
CA ALA A 206 18.81 1.79 -9.61
C ALA A 206 17.48 1.27 -10.19
N ALA A 207 17.43 1.07 -11.50
CA ALA A 207 16.41 0.27 -12.15
C ALA A 207 16.84 -1.21 -12.18
N LEU A 208 15.90 -2.12 -12.46
CA LEU A 208 16.23 -3.55 -12.62
C LEU A 208 17.31 -3.79 -13.69
N CYS A 209 17.27 -3.04 -14.78
CA CYS A 209 18.25 -3.20 -15.86
C CYS A 209 19.68 -2.85 -15.44
N ASP A 210 19.89 -2.06 -14.39
CA ASP A 210 21.22 -1.69 -13.91
C ASP A 210 22.00 -2.88 -13.37
N PHE A 211 21.28 -3.88 -12.84
CA PHE A 211 21.86 -5.10 -12.31
C PHE A 211 22.15 -6.15 -13.40
N LEU A 212 21.89 -5.84 -14.67
CA LEU A 212 22.11 -6.77 -15.79
C LEU A 212 23.48 -6.57 -16.43
N ASP A 213 24.10 -7.68 -16.82
CA ASP A 213 25.27 -7.64 -17.69
C ASP A 213 24.95 -6.99 -19.04
N GLY A 214 25.92 -6.22 -19.53
CA GLY A 214 25.78 -5.39 -20.74
C GLY A 214 24.99 -4.09 -20.55
N ALA A 215 24.48 -3.80 -19.35
CA ALA A 215 23.83 -2.52 -19.08
C ALA A 215 24.84 -1.37 -18.98
N ARG A 216 24.43 -0.20 -19.52
CA ARG A 216 25.05 1.09 -19.19
C ARG A 216 24.56 1.49 -17.80
N SER A 217 25.40 1.23 -16.81
CA SER A 217 25.07 1.41 -15.40
C SER A 217 26.32 1.75 -14.59
N GLY A 218 26.15 2.48 -13.50
CA GLY A 218 27.17 2.70 -12.49
C GLY A 218 27.41 1.50 -11.57
N ILE A 219 26.62 0.42 -11.70
CA ILE A 219 26.83 -0.81 -10.93
C ILE A 219 28.03 -1.59 -11.52
N PRO A 220 29.10 -1.83 -10.74
CA PRO A 220 30.26 -2.60 -11.18
C PRO A 220 29.90 -4.04 -11.54
N ALA A 221 30.75 -4.71 -12.33
CA ALA A 221 30.45 -6.05 -12.87
C ALA A 221 30.21 -7.12 -11.78
N ASP A 222 30.94 -7.06 -10.67
CA ASP A 222 30.77 -7.96 -9.51
C ASP A 222 29.46 -7.72 -8.74
N GLY A 223 28.80 -6.58 -8.97
CA GLY A 223 27.49 -6.24 -8.43
C GLY A 223 26.31 -6.56 -9.35
N ARG A 224 26.54 -7.25 -10.47
CA ARG A 224 25.49 -7.65 -11.44
C ARG A 224 24.99 -9.07 -11.18
N LEU A 225 23.79 -9.37 -11.67
CA LEU A 225 23.08 -10.60 -11.33
C LEU A 225 23.88 -11.90 -11.55
N PRO A 226 24.55 -12.14 -12.68
CA PRO A 226 25.33 -13.36 -12.86
C PRO A 226 26.43 -13.51 -11.80
N ALA A 227 27.22 -12.46 -11.60
CA ALA A 227 28.31 -12.44 -10.64
C ALA A 227 27.82 -12.57 -9.19
N LEU A 228 26.73 -11.89 -8.83
CA LEU A 228 26.12 -12.01 -7.50
C LEU A 228 25.60 -13.42 -7.24
N VAL A 229 25.00 -14.07 -8.24
CA VAL A 229 24.50 -15.45 -8.11
C VAL A 229 25.65 -16.44 -7.96
N ASP A 230 26.75 -16.28 -8.70
CA ASP A 230 27.95 -17.11 -8.56
C ASP A 230 28.62 -16.96 -7.19
N GLN A 231 28.79 -15.71 -6.73
CA GLN A 231 29.40 -15.41 -5.43
C GLN A 231 28.57 -15.90 -4.24
N VAL A 232 27.25 -15.67 -4.28
CA VAL A 232 26.35 -15.96 -3.14
C VAL A 232 25.86 -17.40 -3.14
N ARG A 233 25.79 -18.04 -4.31
CA ARG A 233 25.19 -19.37 -4.51
C ARG A 233 23.82 -19.51 -3.83
N PRO A 234 22.86 -18.60 -4.17
CA PRO A 234 21.59 -18.51 -3.46
C PRO A 234 20.73 -19.76 -3.67
N ARG A 235 19.94 -20.12 -2.65
CA ARG A 235 18.77 -21.01 -2.81
C ARG A 235 17.54 -20.27 -3.30
N LEU A 236 17.49 -18.95 -3.04
CA LEU A 236 16.41 -18.06 -3.44
C LEU A 236 16.97 -16.69 -3.81
N VAL A 237 16.56 -16.16 -4.96
CA VAL A 237 16.77 -14.76 -5.36
C VAL A 237 15.45 -14.00 -5.18
N VAL A 238 15.48 -12.95 -4.37
CA VAL A 238 14.34 -12.06 -4.11
C VAL A 238 14.60 -10.73 -4.80
N LEU A 239 13.68 -10.32 -5.68
CA LEU A 239 13.80 -9.14 -6.53
C LEU A 239 12.73 -8.11 -6.11
N GLN A 240 13.17 -6.96 -5.59
CA GLN A 240 12.28 -5.86 -5.17
C GLN A 240 12.63 -4.57 -5.91
N PHE A 241 11.85 -4.24 -6.91
CA PHE A 241 12.03 -3.04 -7.73
C PHE A 241 10.73 -2.23 -7.82
N TRP A 242 10.70 -1.08 -7.16
CA TRP A 242 9.60 -0.12 -7.23
C TRP A 242 9.32 0.35 -8.66
N GLY A 243 10.31 0.32 -9.54
CA GLY A 243 10.17 0.66 -10.96
C GLY A 243 10.86 1.97 -11.33
N PHE A 244 12.01 2.26 -10.73
CA PHE A 244 12.78 3.46 -11.06
C PHE A 244 13.22 3.47 -12.55
N VAL A 245 13.43 4.66 -13.11
CA VAL A 245 13.94 4.85 -14.48
C VAL A 245 15.37 5.36 -14.39
N SER A 246 16.30 4.56 -14.90
CA SER A 246 17.70 4.93 -15.05
C SER A 246 18.08 5.05 -16.53
N GLU A 247 19.36 5.33 -16.82
CA GLU A 247 19.88 5.42 -18.19
C GLU A 247 19.57 4.16 -19.02
N CYS A 248 19.72 2.96 -18.43
CA CYS A 248 19.46 1.70 -19.14
C CYS A 248 17.98 1.45 -19.45
N THR A 249 17.05 2.16 -18.78
CA THR A 249 15.62 2.00 -19.03
C THR A 249 15.22 2.68 -20.33
N GLY A 250 15.82 3.82 -20.69
CA GLY A 250 15.64 4.47 -21.99
C GLY A 250 14.20 4.88 -22.35
N ALA A 251 13.30 4.97 -21.37
CA ALA A 251 11.88 5.27 -21.58
C ALA A 251 11.32 6.20 -20.51
N LYS A 252 10.31 7.00 -20.88
CA LYS A 252 9.63 7.90 -19.93
C LYS A 252 8.82 7.10 -18.92
N PHE A 253 8.98 7.42 -17.64
CA PHE A 253 8.27 6.80 -16.52
C PHE A 253 6.75 6.70 -16.75
N GLY A 254 6.18 5.53 -16.48
CA GLY A 254 4.73 5.27 -16.58
C GLY A 254 4.16 5.13 -17.99
N THR A 255 4.97 5.24 -19.04
CA THR A 255 4.51 5.05 -20.44
C THR A 255 4.48 3.58 -20.86
N GLY A 256 3.80 3.26 -21.98
CA GLY A 256 3.81 1.91 -22.56
C GLY A 256 5.23 1.34 -22.74
N PRO A 257 6.13 2.05 -23.45
CA PRO A 257 7.52 1.62 -23.62
C PRO A 257 8.27 1.38 -22.30
N TYR A 258 7.96 2.13 -21.24
CA TYR A 258 8.55 1.90 -19.93
C TYR A 258 8.21 0.51 -19.38
N PHE A 259 6.95 0.06 -19.49
CA PHE A 259 6.57 -1.28 -19.05
C PHE A 259 7.16 -2.38 -19.94
N ASP A 260 7.22 -2.15 -21.25
CA ASP A 260 7.79 -3.12 -22.19
C ASP A 260 9.30 -3.31 -21.94
N HIS A 261 10.03 -2.22 -21.70
CA HIS A 261 11.45 -2.29 -21.35
C HIS A 261 11.67 -2.95 -19.97
N TYR A 262 10.80 -2.68 -18.98
CA TYR A 262 10.86 -3.36 -17.69
C TYR A 262 10.57 -4.87 -17.80
N TYR A 263 9.64 -5.26 -18.66
CA TYR A 263 9.36 -6.66 -18.95
C TYR A 263 10.57 -7.37 -19.57
N GLU A 264 11.20 -6.75 -20.58
CA GLU A 264 12.43 -7.31 -21.16
C GLU A 264 13.60 -7.35 -20.16
N ALA A 265 13.74 -6.34 -19.31
CA ALA A 265 14.75 -6.37 -18.24
C ALA A 265 14.49 -7.52 -17.26
N ALA A 266 13.23 -7.76 -16.90
CA ALA A 266 12.85 -8.84 -16.00
C ALA A 266 13.04 -10.22 -16.62
N ARG A 267 12.74 -10.38 -17.91
CA ARG A 267 13.05 -11.60 -18.69
C ARG A 267 14.55 -11.88 -18.71
N ARG A 268 15.36 -10.87 -19.03
CA ARG A 268 16.83 -10.98 -19.01
C ARG A 268 17.39 -11.25 -17.63
N ALA A 269 16.77 -10.73 -16.56
CA ALA A 269 17.17 -11.03 -15.19
C ALA A 269 17.05 -12.53 -14.87
N VAL A 270 15.95 -13.18 -15.29
CA VAL A 270 15.77 -14.64 -15.13
C VAL A 270 16.86 -15.40 -15.89
N GLU A 271 17.14 -15.01 -17.14
CA GLU A 271 18.22 -15.62 -17.94
C GLU A 271 19.59 -15.48 -17.28
N GLN A 272 19.90 -14.30 -16.77
CA GLN A 272 21.18 -14.01 -16.13
C GLN A 272 21.34 -14.65 -14.75
N ILE A 273 20.25 -14.86 -14.01
CA ILE A 273 20.27 -15.68 -12.80
C ILE A 273 20.62 -17.13 -13.15
N LYS A 274 20.06 -17.68 -14.24
CA LYS A 274 20.41 -19.02 -14.71
C LYS A 274 21.85 -19.11 -15.19
N GLN A 275 22.33 -18.07 -15.89
CA GLN A 275 23.73 -17.98 -16.30
C GLN A 275 24.66 -18.01 -15.09
N GLY A 276 24.43 -17.16 -14.09
CA GLY A 276 25.23 -17.16 -12.85
C GLY A 276 25.17 -18.49 -12.11
N TYR A 277 24.01 -19.16 -12.10
CA TYR A 277 23.89 -20.52 -11.55
C TYR A 277 24.72 -21.54 -12.31
N ALA A 278 24.76 -21.46 -13.65
CA ALA A 278 25.48 -22.41 -14.49
C ALA A 278 26.99 -22.43 -14.21
N GLU A 279 27.58 -21.33 -13.74
CA GLU A 279 29.01 -21.22 -13.41
C GLU A 279 29.44 -22.16 -12.26
N TYR A 280 28.53 -22.49 -11.33
CA TYR A 280 28.81 -23.39 -10.21
C TYR A 280 27.88 -24.62 -10.15
N ALA A 281 27.02 -24.79 -11.16
CA ALA A 281 26.09 -25.91 -11.21
C ALA A 281 26.84 -27.25 -11.29
N THR A 282 26.53 -28.17 -10.38
CA THR A 282 26.97 -29.56 -10.40
C THR A 282 25.75 -30.48 -10.36
N GLY A 283 25.95 -31.79 -10.50
CA GLY A 283 24.85 -32.77 -10.44
C GLY A 283 24.10 -32.80 -9.09
N GLU A 284 24.66 -32.19 -8.04
CA GLU A 284 24.10 -32.17 -6.68
C GLU A 284 23.39 -30.86 -6.34
N THR A 285 23.60 -29.79 -7.13
CA THR A 285 23.00 -28.48 -6.88
C THR A 285 21.65 -28.33 -7.57
N THR A 286 20.76 -27.54 -6.98
CA THR A 286 19.48 -27.15 -7.58
C THR A 286 19.51 -25.67 -7.97
N PRO A 287 18.89 -25.27 -9.09
CA PRO A 287 18.76 -23.86 -9.45
C PRO A 287 18.09 -23.03 -8.34
N PRO A 288 18.49 -21.75 -8.15
CA PRO A 288 17.81 -20.86 -7.22
C PRO A 288 16.35 -20.67 -7.64
N LYS A 289 15.44 -20.69 -6.65
CA LYS A 289 14.08 -20.18 -6.87
C LYS A 289 14.14 -18.66 -7.09
N ILE A 290 13.20 -18.12 -7.84
CA ILE A 290 13.08 -16.67 -8.11
C ILE A 290 11.77 -16.15 -7.53
N MET A 291 11.84 -15.07 -6.76
CA MET A 291 10.70 -14.42 -6.12
C MET A 291 10.66 -12.94 -6.48
N TRP A 292 9.52 -12.50 -7.02
CA TRP A 292 9.26 -11.10 -7.38
C TRP A 292 8.36 -10.43 -6.35
N VAL A 293 8.84 -9.33 -5.75
CA VAL A 293 8.08 -8.58 -4.76
C VAL A 293 7.19 -7.54 -5.47
N LEU A 294 5.88 -7.63 -5.29
CA LEU A 294 4.92 -6.69 -5.88
C LEU A 294 4.85 -5.37 -5.11
N GLN A 295 4.67 -4.29 -5.86
CA GLN A 295 4.74 -2.92 -5.34
C GLN A 295 3.47 -2.46 -4.64
N GLY A 296 3.63 -1.63 -3.62
CA GLY A 296 2.52 -0.94 -2.97
C GLY A 296 1.84 0.09 -3.88
N PRO A 297 0.73 0.70 -3.42
CA PRO A 297 0.12 1.81 -4.14
C PRO A 297 1.10 2.96 -4.34
N ASP A 298 1.01 3.61 -5.49
CA ASP A 298 1.73 4.83 -5.81
C ASP A 298 0.77 6.02 -5.66
N LYS A 299 1.19 7.05 -4.92
CA LYS A 299 0.38 8.24 -4.66
C LYS A 299 0.16 9.10 -5.91
N SER A 300 1.18 9.22 -6.77
CA SER A 300 1.15 10.10 -7.93
C SER A 300 0.62 9.41 -9.18
N ASP A 301 0.85 8.10 -9.33
CA ASP A 301 0.27 7.30 -10.42
C ASP A 301 -0.16 5.89 -9.96
N PRO A 302 -1.40 5.71 -9.46
CA PRO A 302 -1.91 4.40 -9.04
C PRO A 302 -1.91 3.35 -10.16
N ASN A 303 -2.04 3.77 -11.42
CA ASN A 303 -2.07 2.86 -12.56
C ASN A 303 -0.68 2.28 -12.84
N ARG A 304 0.39 3.00 -12.50
CA ARG A 304 1.75 2.53 -12.69
C ARG A 304 2.06 1.28 -11.87
N ALA A 305 1.79 1.30 -10.56
CA ALA A 305 2.02 0.15 -9.69
C ALA A 305 1.16 -1.05 -10.14
N LEU A 306 -0.09 -0.81 -10.54
CA LEU A 306 -0.97 -1.83 -11.11
C LEU A 306 -0.37 -2.47 -12.38
N ARG A 307 0.07 -1.65 -13.33
CA ARG A 307 0.64 -2.08 -14.60
C ARG A 307 1.96 -2.83 -14.42
N LEU A 308 2.83 -2.36 -13.52
CA LEU A 308 4.09 -3.02 -13.19
C LEU A 308 3.84 -4.40 -12.54
N ASN A 309 2.93 -4.47 -11.56
CA ASN A 309 2.63 -5.74 -10.90
C ASN A 309 1.96 -6.74 -11.86
N ARG A 310 0.97 -6.29 -12.64
CA ARG A 310 0.15 -7.14 -13.50
C ARG A 310 0.86 -7.53 -14.79
N ASP A 311 1.36 -6.53 -15.53
CA ASP A 311 1.80 -6.72 -16.91
C ASP A 311 3.30 -6.91 -17.04
N VAL A 312 4.05 -6.70 -15.96
CA VAL A 312 5.47 -7.03 -15.89
C VAL A 312 5.67 -8.29 -15.05
N TYR A 313 5.57 -8.22 -13.72
CA TYR A 313 5.98 -9.33 -12.85
C TYR A 313 5.05 -10.54 -12.90
N GLN A 314 3.74 -10.33 -12.77
CA GLN A 314 2.79 -11.45 -12.84
C GLN A 314 2.75 -12.07 -14.24
N ARG A 315 2.75 -11.22 -15.28
CA ARG A 315 2.85 -11.68 -16.66
C ARG A 315 4.11 -12.50 -16.88
N LEU A 316 5.27 -12.03 -16.45
CA LEU A 316 6.55 -12.73 -16.63
C LEU A 316 6.50 -14.14 -16.04
N VAL A 317 6.03 -14.28 -14.80
CA VAL A 317 5.91 -15.59 -14.15
C VAL A 317 4.95 -16.50 -14.92
N ASN A 318 3.85 -15.96 -15.46
CA ASN A 318 2.90 -16.74 -16.26
C ASN A 318 3.49 -17.16 -17.62
N ASP A 319 4.19 -16.24 -18.29
CA ASP A 319 4.74 -16.44 -19.64
C ASP A 319 5.93 -17.43 -19.59
N LEU A 320 6.74 -17.39 -18.54
CA LEU A 320 7.90 -18.29 -18.38
C LEU A 320 7.57 -19.60 -17.65
N GLY A 321 6.50 -19.64 -16.86
CA GLY A 321 6.21 -20.77 -15.98
C GLY A 321 7.23 -20.96 -14.85
N GLU A 322 8.02 -19.91 -14.55
CA GLU A 322 9.12 -19.94 -13.60
C GLU A 322 9.06 -18.80 -12.59
N GLY A 323 9.50 -19.09 -11.37
CA GLY A 323 9.43 -18.14 -10.26
C GLY A 323 8.01 -17.95 -9.72
N HIS A 324 7.85 -17.01 -8.79
CA HIS A 324 6.56 -16.63 -8.23
C HIS A 324 6.56 -15.18 -7.78
N VAL A 325 5.38 -14.59 -7.67
CA VAL A 325 5.19 -13.25 -7.11
C VAL A 325 4.75 -13.34 -5.65
N ILE A 326 5.10 -12.33 -4.85
CA ILE A 326 4.57 -12.15 -3.50
C ILE A 326 4.04 -10.73 -3.36
N ASP A 327 2.90 -10.59 -2.70
CA ASP A 327 2.19 -9.31 -2.63
C ASP A 327 2.46 -8.54 -1.33
N ALA A 328 3.70 -8.14 -1.09
CA ALA A 328 4.05 -7.30 0.07
C ALA A 328 3.41 -5.90 -0.02
N GLY A 329 3.18 -5.39 -1.24
CA GLY A 329 2.48 -4.13 -1.49
C GLY A 329 1.05 -4.10 -0.96
N ARG A 330 0.40 -5.24 -0.78
CA ARG A 330 -0.91 -5.33 -0.14
C ARG A 330 -0.90 -4.79 1.29
N GLU A 331 0.13 -5.10 2.07
CA GLU A 331 0.19 -4.79 3.50
C GLU A 331 0.31 -3.29 3.82
N ILE A 332 0.65 -2.51 2.80
CA ILE A 332 0.78 -1.04 2.85
C ILE A 332 -0.31 -0.35 1.99
N SER A 333 -1.42 -1.03 1.73
CA SER A 333 -2.52 -0.51 0.91
C SER A 333 -3.84 -0.46 1.67
N MET A 334 -4.84 0.26 1.14
CA MET A 334 -6.19 0.26 1.71
C MET A 334 -6.90 -1.10 1.63
N GLU A 335 -6.32 -2.12 1.00
CA GLU A 335 -6.84 -3.50 1.01
C GLU A 335 -6.89 -4.09 2.43
N VAL A 336 -5.91 -3.77 3.27
CA VAL A 336 -5.84 -4.29 4.65
C VAL A 336 -6.63 -3.42 5.64
N TYR A 337 -7.44 -2.49 5.14
CA TYR A 337 -8.33 -1.69 5.95
C TYR A 337 -9.52 -2.54 6.44
N PHE A 338 -9.46 -3.01 7.69
CA PHE A 338 -10.42 -4.02 8.19
C PHE A 338 -11.79 -3.47 8.59
N TYR A 339 -11.97 -2.16 8.78
CA TYR A 339 -13.27 -1.61 9.18
C TYR A 339 -14.31 -1.65 8.05
N LYS A 340 -13.85 -1.64 6.78
CA LYS A 340 -14.71 -1.80 5.61
C LYS A 340 -13.87 -2.20 4.41
N HIS A 341 -14.41 -3.05 3.55
CA HIS A 341 -13.79 -3.30 2.26
C HIS A 341 -13.73 -2.01 1.42
N ILE A 342 -12.55 -1.69 0.89
CA ILE A 342 -12.32 -0.54 0.02
C ILE A 342 -12.25 -1.04 -1.42
N PRO A 343 -13.22 -0.70 -2.30
CA PRO A 343 -13.11 -1.05 -3.72
C PRO A 343 -11.81 -0.52 -4.31
N LYS A 344 -11.04 -1.39 -4.98
CA LYS A 344 -9.68 -1.10 -5.49
C LYS A 344 -8.68 -0.73 -4.39
N GLY A 345 -8.91 -1.19 -3.15
CA GLY A 345 -8.09 -0.92 -1.97
C GLY A 345 -6.61 -1.25 -2.19
N ARG A 346 -6.33 -2.39 -2.86
CA ARG A 346 -4.96 -2.82 -3.20
C ARG A 346 -4.09 -1.75 -3.88
N TYR A 347 -4.65 -0.89 -4.72
CA TYR A 347 -3.92 0.16 -5.43
C TYR A 347 -4.33 1.56 -4.97
N THR A 348 -5.01 1.66 -3.84
CA THR A 348 -5.36 2.94 -3.22
C THR A 348 -4.32 3.29 -2.17
N TRP A 349 -3.59 4.38 -2.42
CA TRP A 349 -2.57 4.89 -1.50
C TRP A 349 -3.20 5.41 -0.22
N THR A 350 -2.51 5.19 0.90
CA THR A 350 -2.88 5.76 2.19
C THR A 350 -1.66 6.08 3.01
N GLN A 351 -1.71 7.19 3.74
CA GLN A 351 -0.66 7.53 4.70
C GLN A 351 -0.79 6.73 6.00
N TYR A 352 -2.00 6.33 6.35
CA TYR A 352 -2.32 5.70 7.62
C TYR A 352 -3.13 4.43 7.40
N LEU A 353 -2.81 3.40 8.18
CA LEU A 353 -3.62 2.21 8.31
C LEU A 353 -4.00 2.03 9.78
N PRO A 354 -5.17 1.42 10.06
CA PRO A 354 -5.45 0.92 11.40
C PRO A 354 -4.32 0.02 11.88
N CYS A 355 -3.94 0.15 13.15
CA CYS A 355 -2.94 -0.74 13.71
C CYS A 355 -3.40 -2.20 13.61
N ASN A 356 -2.49 -3.09 13.29
CA ASN A 356 -2.69 -4.53 13.47
C ASN A 356 -2.39 -4.93 14.92
N GLU A 357 -2.61 -6.21 15.26
CA GLU A 357 -2.38 -6.72 16.61
C GLU A 357 -0.93 -6.57 17.07
N GLU A 358 0.02 -6.91 16.19
CA GLU A 358 1.45 -6.77 16.46
C GLU A 358 1.83 -5.31 16.76
N GLU A 359 1.31 -4.36 16.00
CA GLU A 359 1.62 -2.96 16.19
C GLU A 359 1.08 -2.39 17.49
N ARG A 360 -0.05 -2.93 17.99
CA ARG A 360 -0.55 -2.61 19.33
C ARG A 360 0.30 -3.26 20.40
N LEU A 361 0.68 -4.53 20.22
CA LEU A 361 1.45 -5.29 21.20
C LEU A 361 2.85 -4.70 21.44
N TYR A 362 3.48 -4.16 20.40
CA TYR A 362 4.86 -3.67 20.45
C TYR A 362 4.99 -2.15 20.35
N ASP A 363 3.94 -1.39 20.63
CA ASP A 363 3.93 0.09 20.61
C ASP A 363 4.46 0.68 19.29
N LEU A 364 3.98 0.15 18.16
CA LEU A 364 4.28 0.65 16.81
C LEU A 364 3.18 1.55 16.25
N CYS A 365 2.04 1.65 16.93
CA CYS A 365 1.02 2.63 16.59
C CYS A 365 1.59 4.04 16.69
N THR A 366 1.67 4.75 15.57
CA THR A 366 2.22 6.10 15.53
C THR A 366 1.27 7.14 16.14
N LEU A 367 -0.03 6.87 16.12
CA LEU A 367 -1.05 7.67 16.79
C LEU A 367 -1.99 6.70 17.51
N PRO A 368 -1.62 6.21 18.70
CA PRO A 368 -2.35 5.15 19.41
C PRO A 368 -3.74 5.60 19.88
N GLU A 369 -3.92 6.89 20.18
CA GLU A 369 -5.19 7.46 20.64
C GLU A 369 -6.17 7.78 19.49
N ALA A 370 -5.66 7.93 18.25
CA ALA A 370 -6.48 8.28 17.10
C ALA A 370 -7.16 7.04 16.52
N PHE A 371 -8.50 7.08 16.37
CA PHE A 371 -9.31 6.04 15.73
C PHE A 371 -9.06 4.60 16.23
N GLY A 372 -8.78 4.42 17.52
CA GLY A 372 -8.47 3.10 18.10
C GLY A 372 -7.06 2.57 17.76
N GLY A 373 -6.16 3.49 17.40
CA GLY A 373 -4.77 3.22 17.06
C GLY A 373 -4.54 3.17 15.56
N VAL A 374 -3.75 4.11 15.04
CA VAL A 374 -3.31 4.11 13.62
C VAL A 374 -1.79 4.13 13.48
N ALA A 375 -1.33 3.36 12.49
CA ALA A 375 0.04 3.26 12.06
C ALA A 375 0.26 4.14 10.81
N ARG A 376 1.23 5.04 10.89
CA ARG A 376 1.69 5.84 9.74
C ARG A 376 2.59 4.97 8.89
N ILE A 377 2.18 4.77 7.64
CA ILE A 377 2.85 3.92 6.65
C ILE A 377 3.88 4.72 5.86
N HIS A 378 3.57 5.98 5.55
CA HIS A 378 4.43 6.88 4.78
C HIS A 378 4.69 8.21 5.51
N PRO A 379 5.86 8.85 5.31
CA PRO A 379 6.09 10.24 5.71
C PRO A 379 5.06 11.21 5.13
N GLU A 380 4.88 12.37 5.77
CA GLU A 380 3.84 13.36 5.47
C GLU A 380 3.84 13.87 4.02
N LYS A 381 5.02 13.98 3.41
CA LYS A 381 5.20 14.48 2.04
C LYS A 381 5.65 13.40 1.06
N SER A 382 5.68 12.14 1.50
CA SER A 382 6.18 11.03 0.70
C SER A 382 5.14 10.55 -0.31
N GLU A 383 5.62 10.20 -1.51
CA GLU A 383 4.84 9.50 -2.54
C GLU A 383 5.04 7.98 -2.48
N TYR A 384 6.23 7.51 -2.04
CA TYR A 384 6.58 6.09 -1.99
C TYR A 384 7.46 5.64 -0.81
N PRO A 385 8.43 6.42 -0.25
CA PRO A 385 9.19 5.99 0.93
C PRO A 385 8.33 5.46 2.07
N LEU A 386 8.78 4.38 2.71
CA LEU A 386 8.14 3.77 3.87
C LEU A 386 8.83 4.17 5.18
N CYS A 387 10.11 4.50 5.12
CA CYS A 387 10.84 4.91 6.30
C CYS A 387 10.34 6.27 6.82
N LEU A 388 9.98 6.34 8.10
CA LEU A 388 9.50 7.57 8.74
C LEU A 388 10.63 8.54 9.13
N ALA A 389 11.89 8.10 9.10
CA ALA A 389 13.03 8.96 9.30
C ALA A 389 13.36 9.74 8.01
N PRO A 390 14.01 10.92 8.12
CA PRO A 390 14.53 11.63 6.96
C PRO A 390 15.51 10.75 6.16
N GLU A 391 15.45 10.82 4.82
CA GLU A 391 16.14 9.95 3.84
C GLU A 391 17.68 9.93 3.89
N LYS A 392 18.32 10.61 4.84
CA LYS A 392 19.78 10.86 4.84
C LYS A 392 20.65 9.61 5.01
N SER A 393 20.10 8.46 5.41
CA SER A 393 20.88 7.28 5.80
C SER A 393 20.97 6.16 4.77
N GLY A 394 20.28 6.24 3.64
CA GLY A 394 20.24 5.18 2.63
C GLY A 394 19.50 3.90 3.07
N HIS A 395 19.37 3.60 4.36
CA HIS A 395 18.56 2.51 4.93
C HIS A 395 17.72 3.00 6.13
N CYS A 396 16.63 2.30 6.44
CA CYS A 396 15.71 2.71 7.50
C CYS A 396 16.15 2.24 8.89
N MET A 397 16.54 3.18 9.75
CA MET A 397 17.02 2.90 11.12
C MET A 397 16.00 3.12 12.23
N VAL A 398 14.76 3.52 11.89
CA VAL A 398 13.69 3.77 12.87
C VAL A 398 12.55 2.78 12.67
N ARG A 399 11.81 2.52 13.75
CA ARG A 399 10.62 1.66 13.73
C ARG A 399 9.54 2.32 12.87
N SER A 400 9.49 1.94 11.60
CA SER A 400 8.53 2.44 10.63
C SER A 400 7.52 1.33 10.32
N PRO A 401 6.24 1.48 10.67
CA PRO A 401 5.23 0.45 10.44
C PRO A 401 5.16 -0.02 8.99
N GLY A 402 5.26 0.90 8.02
CA GLY A 402 5.32 0.55 6.59
C GLY A 402 6.48 -0.39 6.25
N VAL A 403 7.70 -0.08 6.70
CA VAL A 403 8.89 -0.92 6.49
C VAL A 403 8.73 -2.29 7.17
N ILE A 404 8.20 -2.31 8.39
CA ILE A 404 8.02 -3.55 9.17
C ILE A 404 6.99 -4.46 8.49
N ARG A 405 5.81 -3.95 8.12
CA ARG A 405 4.77 -4.71 7.42
C ARG A 405 5.28 -5.30 6.12
N TYR A 406 5.90 -4.46 5.30
CA TYR A 406 6.41 -4.86 3.99
C TYR A 406 7.50 -5.93 4.11
N SER A 407 8.47 -5.72 5.01
CA SER A 407 9.59 -6.64 5.23
C SER A 407 9.14 -7.97 5.85
N ARG A 408 8.16 -7.94 6.77
CA ARG A 408 7.58 -9.15 7.36
C ARG A 408 6.89 -9.99 6.30
N ALA A 409 6.08 -9.38 5.43
CA ALA A 409 5.40 -10.08 4.34
C ALA A 409 6.39 -10.79 3.40
N ILE A 410 7.51 -10.12 3.05
CA ILE A 410 8.59 -10.71 2.27
C ILE A 410 9.22 -11.88 3.05
N ALA A 411 9.61 -11.65 4.30
CA ALA A 411 10.29 -12.66 5.12
C ALA A 411 9.45 -13.94 5.31
N GLU A 412 8.14 -13.80 5.57
CA GLU A 412 7.25 -14.95 5.67
C GLU A 412 7.17 -15.73 4.34
N ALA A 413 7.14 -15.03 3.21
CA ALA A 413 7.10 -15.68 1.92
C ALA A 413 8.42 -16.41 1.61
N VAL A 414 9.57 -15.80 1.93
CA VAL A 414 10.89 -16.43 1.84
C VAL A 414 10.93 -17.72 2.64
N LEU A 415 10.47 -17.69 3.89
CA LEU A 415 10.49 -18.85 4.80
C LEU A 415 9.48 -19.95 4.46
N ARG A 416 8.42 -19.62 3.69
CA ARG A 416 7.51 -20.61 3.10
C ARG A 416 8.11 -21.26 1.85
N THR A 417 8.90 -20.51 1.10
CA THR A 417 9.48 -20.95 -0.16
C THR A 417 10.71 -21.83 0.04
N LEU A 418 11.48 -21.59 1.10
CA LEU A 418 12.63 -22.40 1.53
C LEU A 418 12.18 -23.58 2.40
#